data_AF-A0A166FSL8-F1
#
_entry.id   AF-A0A166FSL8-F1
#
_cell.length_a   1.000
_cell.length_b   1.000
_cell.length_c   1.000
_cell.angle_alpha   90.00
_cell.angle_beta   90.00
_cell.angle_gamma   90.00
#
_symmetry.space_group_name_H-M   'P 1'
#
loop_
_entity.id
_entity.type
_entity.pdbx_description
1 polymer ?
#
loop_
_entity_poly.entity_id
_entity_poly.type
_entity_poly.pdbx_seq_one_letter_code
_entity_poly.pdbx_strand_id
1 'polypeptide(L)'
;MPQEITVTTSISGFLNLPPEVILEIYSWATLDRYDDADLTRRSPRGTLLSHICRSLRSLAISSQGLWDYVPLCLSAPWTELCLARAPTAPLRINLRAYLDDEEHQASNTLVLPHLSRARYLRLYVEFNYDTVNDELTRIFEAFTSFSMPLLGTFDVCFETIDFEDRNYSCLNLPQPLFSGVPPAQLKHLILRQAATLRSTLPATMPISAFSTVLRSLDLYNSHLWKNVDEMVQFFQTIPLLEKLAYTLTGFDRHLFDTTPSQSHSPRCVRMDHLQTFETTEYALFSAAMAVFTYLALPPRATIVMFVDNDADWIGEHSTFENYVTLGAQVMREHFATAIAAGEHYDCLHINEKPAHATESGRRVGFSPSVTPYSRPKSPASPNISAGVE
;
A
#
# COMPACT_ATOMS: atom_id res chain seq x y z
N MET A 1 -21.85 -39.36 -25.93
CA MET A 1 -21.45 -40.02 -24.67
C MET A 1 -20.13 -39.41 -24.22
N PRO A 2 -20.07 -38.68 -23.10
CA PRO A 2 -18.81 -38.16 -22.58
C PRO A 2 -18.01 -39.29 -21.93
N GLN A 3 -16.74 -39.41 -22.29
CA GLN A 3 -15.80 -40.33 -21.66
C GLN A 3 -15.45 -39.81 -20.26
N GLU A 4 -15.77 -40.60 -19.23
CA GLU A 4 -15.26 -40.37 -17.87
C GLU A 4 -13.75 -40.60 -17.85
N ILE A 5 -12.98 -39.51 -17.80
CA ILE A 5 -11.55 -39.57 -17.54
C ILE A 5 -11.38 -39.83 -16.05
N THR A 6 -11.16 -41.09 -15.68
CA THR A 6 -10.83 -41.48 -14.30
C THR A 6 -9.37 -41.11 -14.03
N VAL A 7 -9.13 -39.90 -13.53
CA VAL A 7 -7.80 -39.50 -13.05
C VAL A 7 -7.58 -40.15 -11.68
N THR A 8 -7.01 -41.35 -11.65
CA THR A 8 -6.48 -41.95 -10.41
C THR A 8 -5.13 -41.34 -10.10
N THR A 9 -5.10 -40.07 -9.68
CA THR A 9 -3.89 -39.40 -9.22
C THR A 9 -3.43 -40.03 -7.90
N SER A 10 -2.17 -40.44 -7.84
CA SER A 10 -1.54 -41.07 -6.68
C SER A 10 -1.47 -40.12 -5.47
N ILE A 11 -2.50 -40.12 -4.63
CA ILE A 11 -2.53 -39.38 -3.34
C ILE A 11 -1.42 -39.86 -2.39
N SER A 12 -0.93 -41.09 -2.59
CA SER A 12 0.12 -41.74 -1.81
C SER A 12 1.44 -40.97 -1.81
N GLY A 13 1.80 -40.29 -2.92
CA GLY A 13 3.04 -39.53 -3.01
C GLY A 13 3.04 -38.28 -2.12
N PHE A 14 1.89 -37.63 -1.99
CA PHE A 14 1.76 -36.36 -1.25
C PHE A 14 1.86 -36.56 0.26
N LEU A 15 1.26 -37.63 0.80
CA LEU A 15 1.29 -37.92 2.25
C LEU A 15 2.66 -38.39 2.76
N ASN A 16 3.58 -38.73 1.85
CA ASN A 16 4.95 -39.13 2.18
C ASN A 16 5.93 -37.94 2.21
N LEU A 17 5.47 -36.73 1.90
CA LEU A 17 6.31 -35.53 2.02
C LEU A 17 6.59 -35.22 3.51
N PRO A 18 7.76 -34.64 3.83
CA PRO A 18 8.03 -34.16 5.17
C PRO A 18 6.96 -33.15 5.64
N PRO A 19 6.59 -33.14 6.93
CA PRO A 19 5.58 -32.22 7.47
C PRO A 19 5.86 -30.75 7.15
N GLU A 20 7.13 -30.34 7.17
CA GLU A 20 7.57 -28.97 6.88
C GLU A 20 7.25 -28.56 5.44
N VAL A 21 7.47 -29.47 4.48
CA VAL A 21 7.19 -29.24 3.06
C VAL A 21 5.69 -29.12 2.82
N ILE A 22 4.88 -29.96 3.48
CA ILE A 22 3.42 -29.89 3.38
C ILE A 22 2.90 -28.56 3.94
N LEU A 23 3.42 -28.13 5.09
CA LEU A 23 3.06 -26.84 5.70
C LEU A 23 3.47 -25.67 4.81
N GLU A 24 4.65 -25.73 4.19
CA GLU A 24 5.11 -24.70 3.26
C GLU A 24 4.22 -24.63 2.02
N ILE A 25 3.97 -25.76 1.33
CA ILE A 25 3.05 -25.83 0.19
C ILE A 25 1.70 -25.23 0.54
N TYR A 26 1.19 -25.54 1.72
CA TYR A 26 -0.10 -25.02 2.15
C TYR A 26 -0.08 -23.53 2.48
N SER A 27 1.03 -23.04 3.06
CA SER A 27 1.20 -21.61 3.30
C SER A 27 1.16 -20.81 1.98
N TRP A 28 1.77 -21.34 0.91
CA TRP A 28 1.71 -20.76 -0.44
C TRP A 28 0.31 -20.85 -1.05
N ALA A 29 -0.31 -22.05 -1.02
CA ALA A 29 -1.64 -22.26 -1.59
C ALA A 29 -2.74 -21.43 -0.92
N THR A 30 -2.49 -20.97 0.31
CA THR A 30 -3.38 -20.09 1.06
C THR A 30 -2.91 -18.64 1.07
N LEU A 31 -1.80 -18.26 0.44
CA LEU A 31 -1.34 -16.87 0.43
C LEU A 31 -2.24 -16.00 -0.45
N ASP A 32 -2.43 -16.39 -1.71
CA ASP A 32 -3.19 -15.64 -2.73
C ASP A 32 -4.67 -15.43 -2.38
N ARG A 33 -5.20 -16.23 -1.44
CA ARG A 33 -6.61 -16.23 -1.09
C ARG A 33 -7.01 -15.14 -0.10
N TYR A 34 -6.07 -14.36 0.44
CA TYR A 34 -6.34 -13.42 1.55
C TYR A 34 -5.80 -12.00 1.32
N ASP A 35 -5.19 -11.71 0.18
CA ASP A 35 -4.78 -10.33 -0.15
C ASP A 35 -5.95 -9.46 -0.65
N ASP A 36 -7.08 -10.09 -0.98
CA ASP A 36 -8.30 -9.39 -1.36
C ASP A 36 -9.17 -9.13 -0.11
N ALA A 37 -9.53 -7.85 0.07
CA ALA A 37 -10.26 -7.32 1.22
C ALA A 37 -11.61 -8.03 1.43
N ASP A 38 -12.21 -8.52 0.35
CA ASP A 38 -13.53 -9.17 0.36
C ASP A 38 -13.47 -10.67 0.68
N LEU A 39 -12.27 -11.27 0.63
CA LEU A 39 -12.09 -12.71 0.88
C LEU A 39 -12.02 -13.08 2.37
N THR A 40 -12.19 -12.09 3.24
CA THR A 40 -12.18 -12.27 4.70
C THR A 40 -13.44 -12.98 5.25
N ARG A 41 -14.42 -13.25 4.39
CA ARG A 41 -15.56 -14.17 4.61
C ARG A 41 -15.19 -15.66 4.49
N ARG A 42 -13.90 -16.01 4.51
CA ARG A 42 -13.43 -17.40 4.38
C ARG A 42 -12.99 -17.96 5.72
N SER A 43 -13.20 -19.27 5.90
CA SER A 43 -12.73 -19.99 7.08
C SER A 43 -11.23 -19.78 7.30
N PRO A 44 -10.73 -19.90 8.54
CA PRO A 44 -9.29 -19.86 8.81
C PRO A 44 -8.48 -20.76 7.88
N ARG A 45 -7.23 -20.37 7.58
CA ARG A 45 -6.36 -21.11 6.65
C ARG A 45 -6.27 -22.57 7.06
N GLY A 46 -6.03 -22.87 8.33
CA GLY A 46 -5.90 -24.25 8.80
C GLY A 46 -7.16 -25.11 8.67
N THR A 47 -8.34 -24.52 8.43
CA THR A 47 -9.61 -25.26 8.36
C THR A 47 -9.59 -26.27 7.22
N LEU A 48 -9.26 -25.89 5.98
CA LEU A 48 -9.33 -26.83 4.85
C LEU A 48 -8.42 -28.05 5.07
N LEU A 49 -7.14 -27.86 5.46
CA LEU A 49 -6.26 -29.00 5.79
C LEU A 49 -6.81 -29.89 6.90
N SER A 50 -7.45 -29.29 7.91
CA SER A 50 -7.98 -30.02 9.05
C SER A 50 -9.15 -30.96 8.73
N HIS A 51 -9.69 -30.86 7.52
CA HIS A 51 -10.80 -31.66 7.00
C HIS A 51 -10.40 -32.67 5.91
N ILE A 52 -9.14 -32.71 5.44
CA ILE A 52 -8.71 -33.63 4.37
C ILE A 52 -8.51 -35.06 4.90
N CYS A 53 -7.58 -35.25 5.83
CA CYS A 53 -7.30 -36.55 6.45
C CYS A 53 -6.71 -36.38 7.86
N ARG A 54 -6.63 -37.46 8.65
CA ARG A 54 -6.17 -37.39 10.04
C ARG A 54 -4.73 -36.87 10.20
N SER A 55 -3.83 -37.28 9.31
CA SER A 55 -2.42 -36.83 9.34
C SER A 55 -2.32 -35.31 9.10
N LEU A 56 -2.93 -34.83 8.01
CA LEU A 56 -2.96 -33.41 7.66
C LEU A 56 -3.72 -32.58 8.71
N ARG A 57 -4.72 -33.15 9.37
CA ARG A 57 -5.40 -32.51 10.49
C ARG A 57 -4.49 -32.31 11.69
N SER A 58 -3.75 -33.34 12.09
CA SER A 58 -2.77 -33.24 13.18
C SER A 58 -1.73 -32.16 12.85
N LEU A 59 -1.23 -32.18 11.62
CA LEU A 59 -0.27 -31.20 11.14
C LEU A 59 -0.84 -29.77 11.17
N ALA A 60 -2.03 -29.58 10.62
CA ALA A 60 -2.69 -28.27 10.57
C ALA A 60 -2.97 -27.70 11.95
N ILE A 61 -3.44 -28.53 12.90
CA ILE A 61 -3.72 -28.08 14.27
C ILE A 61 -2.42 -27.73 15.01
N SER A 62 -1.32 -28.47 14.75
CA SER A 62 -0.03 -28.22 15.40
C SER A 62 0.69 -26.96 14.90
N SER A 63 0.34 -26.46 13.71
CA SER A 63 0.98 -25.31 13.09
C SER A 63 0.24 -24.01 13.40
N GLN A 64 0.75 -23.23 14.35
CA GLN A 64 0.15 -21.93 14.72
C GLN A 64 0.08 -20.95 13.52
N GLY A 65 1.05 -21.02 12.59
CA GLY A 65 1.08 -20.14 11.41
C GLY A 65 -0.06 -20.37 10.41
N LEU A 66 -0.85 -21.43 10.57
CA LEU A 66 -2.09 -21.63 9.79
C LEU A 66 -3.32 -21.02 10.47
N TRP A 67 -3.16 -20.51 11.68
CA TRP A 67 -4.20 -19.91 12.52
C TRP A 67 -3.84 -18.48 12.94
N ASP A 68 -2.72 -17.95 12.47
CA ASP A 68 -2.23 -16.60 12.80
C ASP A 68 -3.04 -15.49 12.11
N TYR A 69 -3.75 -15.83 11.04
CA TYR A 69 -4.69 -14.96 10.35
C TYR A 69 -6.07 -15.06 10.99
N VAL A 70 -6.45 -14.04 11.74
CA VAL A 70 -7.76 -13.99 12.39
C VAL A 70 -8.78 -13.49 11.35
N PRO A 71 -9.77 -14.33 10.97
CA PRO A 71 -10.75 -13.95 9.96
C PRO A 71 -11.66 -12.83 10.49
N LEU A 72 -12.15 -12.02 9.56
CA LEU A 72 -12.89 -10.80 9.85
C LEU A 72 -14.40 -11.01 9.97
N CYS A 73 -14.96 -11.98 9.21
CA CYS A 73 -16.38 -11.96 8.85
C CYS A 73 -17.12 -13.30 9.03
N LEU A 74 -16.73 -14.17 9.96
CA LEU A 74 -17.35 -15.51 10.05
C LEU A 74 -17.78 -16.00 11.42
N SER A 75 -17.69 -15.15 12.45
CA SER A 75 -18.18 -15.37 13.83
C SER A 75 -17.08 -15.43 14.87
N ALA A 76 -17.41 -14.92 16.06
CA ALA A 76 -16.61 -15.02 17.27
C ALA A 76 -16.02 -16.44 17.50
N PRO A 77 -16.74 -17.56 17.27
CA PRO A 77 -16.17 -18.91 17.28
C PRO A 77 -14.91 -19.13 16.44
N TRP A 78 -14.81 -18.58 15.23
CA TRP A 78 -13.59 -18.73 14.42
C TRP A 78 -12.45 -17.89 14.97
N THR A 79 -12.76 -16.69 15.47
CA THR A 79 -11.81 -15.83 16.15
C THR A 79 -11.23 -16.53 17.38
N GLU A 80 -12.08 -17.07 18.26
CA GLU A 80 -11.67 -17.88 19.41
C GLU A 80 -10.82 -19.06 19.00
N LEU A 81 -11.22 -19.80 17.95
CA LEU A 81 -10.47 -20.95 17.47
C LEU A 81 -9.08 -20.56 16.97
N CYS A 82 -8.96 -19.47 16.20
CA CYS A 82 -7.67 -18.96 15.74
C CYS A 82 -6.78 -18.56 16.92
N LEU A 83 -7.31 -17.78 17.86
CA LEU A 83 -6.58 -17.33 19.05
C LEU A 83 -6.15 -18.52 19.93
N ALA A 84 -6.99 -19.55 20.07
CA ALA A 84 -6.67 -20.76 20.82
C ALA A 84 -5.60 -21.61 20.14
N ARG A 85 -5.59 -21.67 18.80
CA ARG A 85 -4.62 -22.47 18.02
C ARG A 85 -3.33 -21.73 17.72
N ALA A 86 -3.33 -20.42 17.82
CA ALA A 86 -2.15 -19.57 17.74
C ALA A 86 -2.01 -18.78 19.05
N PRO A 87 -1.58 -19.39 20.17
CA PRO A 87 -1.43 -18.68 21.44
C PRO A 87 -0.20 -17.73 21.46
N THR A 88 0.84 -18.04 20.69
CA THR A 88 2.13 -17.31 20.74
C THR A 88 2.56 -16.74 19.39
N ALA A 89 1.97 -17.17 18.29
CA ALA A 89 2.34 -16.68 16.97
C ALA A 89 2.04 -15.17 16.81
N PRO A 90 2.84 -14.41 16.05
CA PRO A 90 2.48 -13.06 15.63
C PRO A 90 1.22 -13.10 14.77
N LEU A 91 0.24 -12.24 15.06
CA LEU A 91 -1.09 -12.28 14.45
C LEU A 91 -1.20 -11.34 13.24
N ARG A 92 -2.01 -11.75 12.27
CA ARG A 92 -2.50 -10.89 11.19
C ARG A 92 -3.96 -10.58 11.50
N ILE A 93 -4.17 -9.36 11.99
CA ILE A 93 -5.44 -8.89 12.52
C ILE A 93 -6.08 -7.97 11.49
N ASN A 94 -7.33 -8.25 11.16
CA ASN A 94 -8.18 -7.31 10.45
C ASN A 94 -9.31 -6.93 11.41
N LEU A 95 -9.54 -5.64 11.56
CA LEU A 95 -10.64 -5.06 12.31
C LEU A 95 -11.59 -4.39 11.32
N ARG A 96 -12.89 -4.46 11.63
CA ARG A 96 -13.91 -3.72 10.91
C ARG A 96 -14.79 -2.95 11.86
N ALA A 97 -15.09 -1.72 11.51
CA ALA A 97 -16.12 -0.91 12.16
C ALA A 97 -17.28 -0.75 11.18
N TYR A 98 -18.32 -1.55 11.39
CA TYR A 98 -19.58 -1.55 10.63
C TYR A 98 -20.73 -1.07 11.51
N LEU A 99 -21.77 -0.54 10.86
CA LEU A 99 -23.04 -0.25 11.50
C LEU A 99 -23.77 -1.56 11.84
N ASP A 100 -24.19 -1.70 13.10
CA ASP A 100 -25.12 -2.74 13.59
C ASP A 100 -24.70 -4.20 13.37
N ASP A 101 -23.40 -4.48 13.31
CA ASP A 101 -22.88 -5.83 13.18
C ASP A 101 -22.34 -6.38 14.51
N GLU A 102 -23.23 -6.94 15.32
CA GLU A 102 -22.92 -7.54 16.63
C GLU A 102 -21.85 -8.64 16.52
N GLU A 103 -21.82 -9.38 15.41
CA GLU A 103 -20.89 -10.48 15.19
C GLU A 103 -19.45 -9.97 14.97
N HIS A 104 -19.29 -8.86 14.23
CA HIS A 104 -18.01 -8.18 14.09
C HIS A 104 -17.58 -7.52 15.40
N GLN A 105 -18.49 -6.87 16.12
CA GLN A 105 -18.18 -6.28 17.43
C GLN A 105 -17.71 -7.35 18.42
N ALA A 106 -18.38 -8.51 18.48
CA ALA A 106 -17.97 -9.64 19.31
C ALA A 106 -16.57 -10.16 18.90
N SER A 107 -16.31 -10.28 17.60
CA SER A 107 -15.01 -10.70 17.08
C SER A 107 -13.89 -9.71 17.43
N ASN A 108 -14.12 -8.40 17.23
CA ASN A 108 -13.17 -7.36 17.62
C ASN A 108 -12.91 -7.41 19.14
N THR A 109 -13.95 -7.59 19.97
CA THR A 109 -13.82 -7.72 21.43
C THR A 109 -12.80 -8.78 21.83
N LEU A 110 -12.83 -9.93 21.14
CA LEU A 110 -11.92 -11.04 21.40
C LEU A 110 -10.48 -10.74 20.94
N VAL A 111 -10.31 -9.97 19.85
CA VAL A 111 -8.99 -9.73 19.24
C VAL A 111 -8.25 -8.55 19.84
N LEU A 112 -8.94 -7.49 20.26
CA LEU A 112 -8.32 -6.26 20.78
C LEU A 112 -7.31 -6.51 21.91
N PRO A 113 -7.54 -7.42 22.88
CA PRO A 113 -6.56 -7.75 23.93
C PRO A 113 -5.25 -8.35 23.40
N HIS A 114 -5.22 -8.80 22.14
CA HIS A 114 -4.08 -9.46 21.51
C HIS A 114 -3.30 -8.55 20.54
N LEU A 115 -3.60 -7.25 20.47
CA LEU A 115 -2.92 -6.32 19.55
C LEU A 115 -1.40 -6.23 19.76
N SER A 116 -0.88 -6.53 20.95
CA SER A 116 0.57 -6.58 21.19
C SER A 116 1.30 -7.65 20.37
N ARG A 117 0.55 -8.63 19.85
CA ARG A 117 1.05 -9.69 18.97
C ARG A 117 0.86 -9.37 17.49
N ALA A 118 0.25 -8.24 17.15
CA ALA A 118 -0.03 -7.86 15.77
C ALA A 118 1.26 -7.70 14.98
N ARG A 119 1.40 -8.48 13.91
CA ARG A 119 2.41 -8.30 12.86
C ARG A 119 1.85 -7.56 11.66
N TYR A 120 0.57 -7.76 11.39
CA TYR A 120 -0.20 -7.05 10.38
C TYR A 120 -1.49 -6.59 11.06
N LEU A 121 -1.81 -5.30 10.94
CA LEU A 121 -3.04 -4.73 11.47
C LEU A 121 -3.70 -3.94 10.36
N ARG A 122 -4.92 -4.35 10.01
CA ARG A 122 -5.80 -3.59 9.14
C ARG A 122 -7.01 -3.12 9.91
N LEU A 123 -7.41 -1.87 9.71
CA LEU A 123 -8.69 -1.33 10.13
C LEU A 123 -9.45 -0.89 8.89
N TYR A 124 -10.65 -1.44 8.71
CA TYR A 124 -11.57 -1.03 7.66
C TYR A 124 -12.82 -0.44 8.29
N VAL A 125 -13.20 0.75 7.87
CA VAL A 125 -14.35 1.47 8.42
C VAL A 125 -15.27 1.81 7.27
N GLU A 126 -16.50 1.32 7.33
CA GLU A 126 -17.56 1.72 6.40
C GLU A 126 -18.45 2.72 7.12
N PHE A 127 -18.60 3.91 6.54
CA PHE A 127 -19.36 4.98 7.17
C PHE A 127 -20.86 4.86 6.93
N ASN A 128 -21.60 4.92 8.03
CA ASN A 128 -22.99 5.35 8.04
C ASN A 128 -23.18 6.32 9.24
N TYR A 129 -23.92 7.40 9.02
CA TYR A 129 -23.75 8.72 9.63
C TYR A 129 -23.89 8.80 11.16
N ASP A 130 -24.53 7.83 11.83
CA ASP A 130 -24.97 8.01 13.22
C ASP A 130 -24.35 7.05 14.28
N THR A 131 -23.83 5.86 13.93
CA THR A 131 -23.45 4.84 14.96
C THR A 131 -22.02 4.30 14.89
N VAL A 132 -21.23 4.63 13.86
CA VAL A 132 -19.84 4.14 13.71
C VAL A 132 -18.92 4.61 14.86
N ASN A 133 -19.34 5.61 15.63
CA ASN A 133 -18.53 6.25 16.65
C ASN A 133 -18.16 5.35 17.82
N ASP A 134 -19.05 4.50 18.34
CA ASP A 134 -18.77 3.76 19.58
C ASP A 134 -17.74 2.64 19.36
N GLU A 135 -17.93 1.82 18.31
CA GLU A 135 -17.00 0.75 17.99
C GLU A 135 -15.64 1.30 17.55
N LEU A 136 -15.64 2.37 16.75
CA LEU A 136 -14.41 3.02 16.34
C LEU A 136 -13.68 3.64 17.53
N THR A 137 -14.40 4.28 18.45
CA THR A 137 -13.83 4.81 19.71
C THR A 137 -13.15 3.69 20.49
N ARG A 138 -13.80 2.54 20.64
CA ARG A 138 -13.24 1.37 21.34
C ARG A 138 -11.98 0.83 20.66
N ILE A 139 -11.98 0.71 19.33
CA ILE A 139 -10.79 0.30 18.57
C ILE A 139 -9.66 1.31 18.75
N PHE A 140 -9.98 2.60 18.73
CA PHE A 140 -9.02 3.68 18.92
C PHE A 140 -8.42 3.72 20.32
N GLU A 141 -9.23 3.53 21.36
CA GLU A 141 -8.76 3.34 22.73
C GLU A 141 -7.77 2.16 22.81
N ALA A 142 -8.03 1.06 22.10
CA ALA A 142 -7.09 -0.04 22.03
C ALA A 142 -5.79 0.34 21.30
N PHE A 143 -5.86 1.07 20.19
CA PHE A 143 -4.67 1.54 19.47
C PHE A 143 -3.79 2.47 20.30
N THR A 144 -4.38 3.28 21.18
CA THR A 144 -3.64 4.15 22.10
C THR A 144 -3.16 3.41 23.35
N SER A 145 -3.84 2.33 23.76
CA SER A 145 -3.52 1.59 24.98
C SER A 145 -2.44 0.51 24.80
N PHE A 146 -2.36 -0.12 23.62
CA PHE A 146 -1.43 -1.24 23.39
C PHE A 146 -0.17 -0.83 22.64
N SER A 147 0.99 -1.26 23.16
CA SER A 147 2.22 -1.31 22.36
C SER A 147 2.14 -2.47 21.37
N MET A 148 2.61 -2.26 20.14
CA MET A 148 2.57 -3.28 19.07
C MET A 148 3.98 -3.54 18.50
N PRO A 149 4.91 -4.10 19.29
CA PRO A 149 6.33 -4.17 18.94
C PRO A 149 6.65 -5.02 17.70
N LEU A 150 5.73 -5.91 17.31
CA LEU A 150 5.89 -6.80 16.16
C LEU A 150 5.25 -6.24 14.87
N LEU A 151 4.60 -5.07 14.95
CA LEU A 151 3.80 -4.55 13.85
C LEU A 151 4.70 -4.18 12.67
N GLY A 152 4.53 -4.91 11.57
CA GLY A 152 5.25 -4.72 10.31
C GLY A 152 4.44 -3.93 9.27
N THR A 153 3.12 -4.06 9.31
CA THR A 153 2.20 -3.38 8.39
C THR A 153 1.03 -2.80 9.16
N PHE A 154 0.76 -1.52 8.95
CA PHE A 154 -0.41 -0.83 9.45
C PHE A 154 -1.21 -0.28 8.27
N ASP A 155 -2.44 -0.76 8.11
CA ASP A 155 -3.33 -0.46 6.99
C ASP A 155 -4.65 0.09 7.53
N VAL A 156 -4.95 1.36 7.26
CA VAL A 156 -6.22 1.95 7.64
C VAL A 156 -6.93 2.43 6.39
N CYS A 157 -8.14 1.91 6.20
CA CYS A 157 -8.99 2.24 5.08
C CYS A 157 -10.35 2.69 5.60
N PHE A 158 -10.67 3.94 5.34
CA PHE A 158 -12.02 4.43 5.49
C PHE A 158 -12.69 4.36 4.11
N GLU A 159 -13.87 3.75 4.06
CA GLU A 159 -14.72 3.71 2.87
C GLU A 159 -15.89 4.68 3.12
N THR A 160 -15.85 5.81 2.43
CA THR A 160 -16.97 6.75 2.38
C THR A 160 -17.92 6.33 1.25
N ILE A 161 -19.15 5.96 1.60
CA ILE A 161 -20.18 5.48 0.64
C ILE A 161 -20.64 6.60 -0.31
N ASP A 162 -20.41 7.87 0.01
CA ASP A 162 -20.95 8.96 -0.78
C ASP A 162 -19.94 10.11 -0.98
N PHE A 163 -19.38 10.20 -2.19
CA PHE A 163 -18.53 11.32 -2.61
C PHE A 163 -19.34 12.62 -2.80
N GLU A 164 -20.67 12.54 -2.81
CA GLU A 164 -21.51 13.72 -3.00
C GLU A 164 -21.64 14.57 -1.72
N ASP A 165 -21.53 13.96 -0.53
CA ASP A 165 -21.57 14.68 0.74
C ASP A 165 -20.18 15.21 1.12
N ARG A 166 -19.76 16.25 0.39
CA ARG A 166 -18.45 16.93 0.37
C ARG A 166 -17.93 17.46 1.71
N ASN A 167 -18.63 17.22 2.81
CA ASN A 167 -18.27 17.76 4.13
C ASN A 167 -17.37 16.82 4.95
N TYR A 168 -17.22 15.55 4.55
CA TYR A 168 -16.37 14.63 5.28
C TYR A 168 -14.92 14.71 4.81
N SER A 169 -14.19 15.54 5.55
CA SER A 169 -12.73 15.54 5.58
C SER A 169 -12.27 14.29 6.35
N CYS A 170 -11.17 13.69 5.92
CA CYS A 170 -10.53 12.48 6.44
C CYS A 170 -10.74 12.20 7.94
N LEU A 171 -10.85 10.93 8.32
CA LEU A 171 -11.00 10.59 9.73
C LEU A 171 -9.66 10.65 10.49
N ASN A 172 -9.66 11.36 11.61
CA ASN A 172 -8.47 11.51 12.45
C ASN A 172 -8.16 10.24 13.24
N LEU A 173 -6.99 9.66 13.01
CA LEU A 173 -6.44 8.59 13.84
C LEU A 173 -6.17 9.11 15.26
N PRO A 174 -6.43 8.29 16.30
CA PRO A 174 -6.28 8.71 17.67
C PRO A 174 -4.80 8.92 17.99
N GLN A 175 -4.51 9.85 18.92
CA GLN A 175 -3.14 10.12 19.36
C GLN A 175 -3.04 10.04 20.88
N PRO A 176 -1.96 9.47 21.43
CA PRO A 176 -0.84 8.85 20.71
C PRO A 176 -1.18 7.44 20.20
N LEU A 177 -0.76 7.08 18.98
CA LEU A 177 -0.81 5.69 18.50
C LEU A 177 0.24 4.81 19.21
N PHE A 178 -0.05 3.52 19.32
CA PHE A 178 0.90 2.48 19.78
C PHE A 178 1.44 2.72 21.20
N SER A 179 0.61 3.26 22.09
CA SER A 179 1.04 3.69 23.43
C SER A 179 2.18 4.74 23.40
N GLY A 180 2.24 5.53 22.32
CA GLY A 180 3.27 6.55 22.10
C GLY A 180 4.63 6.02 21.70
N VAL A 181 4.79 4.70 21.51
CA VAL A 181 6.04 4.08 21.06
C VAL A 181 5.86 3.51 19.64
N PRO A 182 6.50 4.13 18.63
CA PRO A 182 6.46 3.66 17.26
C PRO A 182 6.94 2.21 17.14
N PRO A 183 6.22 1.32 16.43
CA PRO A 183 6.68 -0.04 16.25
C PRO A 183 7.99 -0.10 15.46
N ALA A 184 9.04 -0.63 16.08
CA ALA A 184 10.37 -0.73 15.48
C ALA A 184 10.42 -1.61 14.22
N GLN A 185 9.38 -2.39 13.95
CA GLN A 185 9.26 -3.26 12.77
C GLN A 185 8.37 -2.68 11.67
N LEU A 186 7.76 -1.50 11.85
CA LEU A 186 6.80 -0.94 10.91
C LEU A 186 7.48 -0.57 9.60
N LYS A 187 7.27 -1.40 8.58
CA LYS A 187 7.84 -1.25 7.23
C LYS A 187 6.83 -0.74 6.22
N HIS A 188 5.54 -0.98 6.46
CA HIS A 188 4.47 -0.64 5.51
C HIS A 188 3.39 0.16 6.22
N LEU A 189 3.11 1.34 5.70
CA LEU A 189 2.02 2.20 6.14
C LEU A 189 1.09 2.45 4.96
N ILE A 190 -0.18 2.09 5.12
CA ILE A 190 -1.23 2.28 4.13
C ILE A 190 -2.32 3.10 4.80
N LEU A 191 -2.63 4.27 4.27
CA LEU A 191 -3.67 5.15 4.77
C LEU A 191 -4.57 5.55 3.61
N ARG A 192 -5.87 5.29 3.74
CA ARG A 192 -6.88 5.68 2.77
C ARG A 192 -7.97 6.46 3.49
N GLN A 193 -8.15 7.72 3.10
CA GLN A 193 -9.08 8.67 3.72
C GLN A 193 -8.82 8.89 5.22
N ALA A 194 -7.57 8.73 5.66
CA ALA A 194 -7.16 8.90 7.05
C ALA A 194 -6.41 10.21 7.24
N ALA A 195 -6.71 10.91 8.33
CA ALA A 195 -5.95 12.05 8.80
C ALA A 195 -5.29 11.73 10.14
N THR A 196 -4.30 12.52 10.50
CA THR A 196 -3.67 12.46 11.81
C THR A 196 -3.68 13.82 12.50
N LEU A 197 -4.57 14.72 12.08
CA LEU A 197 -4.50 16.12 12.46
C LEU A 197 -4.97 16.34 13.90
N ARG A 198 -4.10 17.01 14.65
CA ARG A 198 -4.42 17.55 15.96
C ARG A 198 -5.40 18.71 15.84
N SER A 199 -6.45 18.61 16.64
CA SER A 199 -7.09 19.75 17.26
C SER A 199 -6.08 20.42 18.21
N THR A 200 -5.54 21.58 17.81
CA THR A 200 -4.77 22.55 18.62
C THR A 200 -3.31 22.19 19.00
N LEU A 201 -2.46 23.22 18.96
CA LEU A 201 -0.98 23.22 18.94
C LEU A 201 -0.26 22.57 20.16
N PRO A 202 1.03 22.15 20.00
CA PRO A 202 1.82 22.18 18.77
C PRO A 202 1.43 21.01 17.87
N ALA A 203 1.14 21.36 16.63
CA ALA A 203 0.33 20.64 15.68
C ALA A 203 1.20 19.85 14.69
N THR A 204 1.92 18.86 15.20
CA THR A 204 2.55 17.85 14.37
C THR A 204 2.28 16.51 15.05
N MET A 205 1.85 15.51 14.27
CA MET A 205 2.23 14.13 14.58
C MET A 205 3.70 14.20 14.96
N PRO A 206 4.13 13.76 16.16
CA PRO A 206 5.54 13.78 16.43
C PRO A 206 6.12 12.96 15.29
N ILE A 207 6.99 13.56 14.49
CA ILE A 207 7.45 12.93 13.24
C ILE A 207 8.05 11.53 13.55
N SER A 208 8.45 11.34 14.81
CA SER A 208 8.78 10.05 15.42
C SER A 208 7.69 8.98 15.40
N ALA A 209 6.39 9.27 15.23
CA ALA A 209 5.27 8.32 15.33
C ALA A 209 5.42 7.15 14.34
N PHE A 210 6.16 7.38 13.25
CA PHE A 210 6.51 6.36 12.28
C PHE A 210 7.96 5.96 12.42
N SER A 211 8.20 4.67 12.19
CA SER A 211 9.53 4.11 12.31
C SER A 211 10.44 4.62 11.20
N THR A 212 11.68 4.97 11.52
CA THR A 212 12.72 5.32 10.54
C THR A 212 13.04 4.17 9.59
N VAL A 213 12.54 2.96 9.88
CA VAL A 213 12.67 1.76 9.04
C VAL A 213 11.57 1.63 7.99
N LEU A 214 10.65 2.60 7.88
CA LEU A 214 9.54 2.57 6.92
C LEU A 214 10.08 2.42 5.50
N ARG A 215 9.54 1.44 4.76
CA ARG A 215 9.96 1.10 3.38
C ARG A 215 8.87 1.37 2.36
N SER A 216 7.61 1.32 2.76
CA SER A 216 6.46 1.54 1.88
C SER A 216 5.47 2.47 2.53
N LEU A 217 5.05 3.48 1.77
CA LEU A 217 4.05 4.46 2.15
C LEU A 217 3.02 4.55 1.03
N ASP A 218 1.77 4.19 1.33
CA ASP A 218 0.62 4.30 0.43
C ASP A 218 -0.41 5.24 1.06
N LEU A 219 -0.67 6.35 0.39
CA LEU A 219 -1.54 7.42 0.84
C LEU A 219 -2.58 7.70 -0.23
N TYR A 220 -3.84 7.48 0.10
CA TYR A 220 -4.97 7.83 -0.75
C TYR A 220 -5.87 8.80 0.00
N ASN A 221 -6.04 10.02 -0.50
CA ASN A 221 -6.81 11.11 0.13
C ASN A 221 -6.56 11.20 1.64
N SER A 222 -5.30 11.13 2.04
CA SER A 222 -4.89 11.08 3.43
C SER A 222 -4.12 12.33 3.82
N HIS A 223 -4.34 12.81 5.04
CA HIS A 223 -3.82 14.08 5.53
C HIS A 223 -2.73 13.85 6.58
N LEU A 224 -1.49 13.69 6.12
CA LEU A 224 -0.30 13.59 6.97
C LEU A 224 0.45 14.91 7.15
N TRP A 225 0.30 15.83 6.20
CA TRP A 225 0.94 17.15 6.20
C TRP A 225 -0.03 18.17 5.65
N LYS A 226 0.02 19.39 6.18
CA LYS A 226 -0.83 20.49 5.74
C LYS A 226 -0.27 21.22 4.52
N ASN A 227 1.05 21.32 4.42
CA ASN A 227 1.77 22.13 3.43
C ASN A 227 3.12 21.49 3.06
N VAL A 228 3.81 22.10 2.10
CA VAL A 228 5.10 21.61 1.58
C VAL A 228 6.19 21.54 2.65
N ASP A 229 6.23 22.48 3.60
CA ASP A 229 7.26 22.49 4.65
C ASP A 229 7.10 21.29 5.60
N GLU A 230 5.86 21.00 6.01
CA GLU A 230 5.54 19.83 6.82
C GLU A 230 5.79 18.52 6.05
N MET A 231 5.48 18.49 4.75
CA MET A 231 5.79 17.35 3.87
C MET A 231 7.31 17.09 3.81
N VAL A 232 8.11 18.13 3.62
CA VAL A 232 9.58 18.04 3.60
C VAL A 232 10.11 17.50 4.93
N GLN A 233 9.64 18.04 6.05
CA GLN A 233 10.02 17.58 7.39
C GLN A 233 9.64 16.11 7.61
N PHE A 234 8.46 15.69 7.15
CA PHE A 234 8.01 14.32 7.23
C PHE A 234 8.96 13.38 6.47
N PHE A 235 9.22 13.63 5.19
CA PHE A 235 10.08 12.73 4.39
C PHE A 235 11.53 12.69 4.87
N GLN A 236 12.05 13.76 5.49
CA GLN A 236 13.38 13.76 6.12
C GLN A 236 13.54 12.70 7.22
N THR A 237 12.45 12.20 7.79
CA THR A 237 12.49 11.21 8.89
C THR A 237 12.30 9.77 8.46
N ILE A 238 11.97 9.55 7.19
CA ILE A 238 11.84 8.22 6.58
C ILE A 238 12.82 8.06 5.41
N PRO A 239 14.13 8.24 5.63
CA PRO A 239 15.14 8.23 4.55
C PRO A 239 15.29 6.85 3.86
N LEU A 240 14.74 5.80 4.46
CA LEU A 240 14.83 4.42 3.97
C LEU A 240 13.63 4.01 3.10
N LEU A 241 12.77 4.95 2.71
CA LEU A 241 11.59 4.68 1.90
C LEU A 241 11.97 4.12 0.52
N GLU A 242 11.37 2.99 0.15
CA GLU A 242 11.57 2.28 -1.12
C GLU A 242 10.38 2.47 -2.06
N LYS A 243 9.15 2.58 -1.53
CA LYS A 243 7.92 2.73 -2.31
C LYS A 243 7.08 3.86 -1.75
N LEU A 244 6.66 4.76 -2.63
CA LEU A 244 5.73 5.84 -2.34
C LEU A 244 4.57 5.79 -3.33
N ALA A 245 3.38 5.48 -2.85
CA ALA A 245 2.13 5.71 -3.56
C ALA A 245 1.42 6.90 -2.92
N TYR A 246 1.11 7.93 -3.71
CA TYR A 246 0.45 9.14 -3.22
C TYR A 246 -0.62 9.60 -4.20
N THR A 247 -1.85 9.62 -3.72
CA THR A 247 -3.01 10.15 -4.43
C THR A 247 -3.75 11.11 -3.52
N LEU A 248 -4.00 12.31 -4.05
CA LEU A 248 -4.96 13.25 -3.51
C LEU A 248 -5.92 13.59 -4.63
N THR A 249 -7.22 13.35 -4.50
CA THR A 249 -8.18 13.67 -5.56
C THR A 249 -8.56 15.16 -5.53
N GLY A 250 -9.11 15.66 -6.64
CA GLY A 250 -9.50 17.08 -6.75
C GLY A 250 -10.49 17.56 -5.68
N PHE A 251 -11.35 16.67 -5.19
CA PHE A 251 -12.30 16.96 -4.10
C PHE A 251 -11.60 17.30 -2.78
N ASP A 252 -10.42 16.74 -2.58
CA ASP A 252 -9.65 16.83 -1.33
C ASP A 252 -8.49 17.83 -1.41
N ARG A 253 -8.52 18.75 -2.38
CA ARG A 253 -7.47 19.78 -2.58
C ARG A 253 -7.16 20.62 -1.34
N HIS A 254 -8.11 20.74 -0.41
CA HIS A 254 -7.97 21.51 0.82
C HIS A 254 -7.10 20.80 1.88
N LEU A 255 -6.83 19.50 1.70
CA LEU A 255 -5.99 18.71 2.61
C LEU A 255 -4.51 18.99 2.45
N PHE A 256 -4.07 19.55 1.32
CA PHE A 256 -2.67 19.83 1.07
C PHE A 256 -2.50 21.17 0.37
N ASP A 257 -2.00 22.16 1.11
CA ASP A 257 -1.54 23.42 0.55
C ASP A 257 -0.27 23.17 -0.26
N THR A 258 -0.45 23.12 -1.57
CA THR A 258 0.63 22.96 -2.53
C THR A 258 1.37 24.26 -2.79
N THR A 259 1.17 25.36 -2.06
CA THR A 259 1.97 26.57 -2.31
C THR A 259 3.47 26.26 -2.15
N PRO A 260 4.34 26.62 -3.12
CA PRO A 260 5.77 26.34 -3.04
C PRO A 260 6.39 26.89 -1.75
N SER A 261 7.21 26.06 -1.11
CA SER A 261 7.96 26.44 0.09
C SER A 261 8.89 27.62 -0.16
N GLN A 262 8.92 28.55 0.81
CA GLN A 262 9.88 29.65 0.86
C GLN A 262 11.14 29.29 1.68
N SER A 263 11.07 28.21 2.46
CA SER A 263 12.10 27.79 3.40
C SER A 263 12.96 26.64 2.85
N HIS A 264 12.42 25.88 1.91
CA HIS A 264 13.06 24.72 1.30
C HIS A 264 13.27 24.94 -0.19
N SER A 265 14.47 24.59 -0.67
CA SER A 265 14.75 24.52 -2.09
C SER A 265 14.12 23.26 -2.71
N PRO A 266 13.84 23.25 -4.03
CA PRO A 266 13.56 22.01 -4.75
C PRO A 266 14.65 20.96 -4.49
N ARG A 267 14.27 19.67 -4.53
CA ARG A 267 15.16 18.51 -4.36
C ARG A 267 15.95 18.49 -3.04
N CYS A 268 15.43 19.13 -1.99
CA CYS A 268 16.10 19.18 -0.69
C CYS A 268 16.04 17.87 0.11
N VAL A 269 15.08 16.97 -0.18
CA VAL A 269 14.95 15.69 0.54
C VAL A 269 15.52 14.55 -0.30
N ARG A 270 16.64 13.98 0.14
CA ARG A 270 17.28 12.85 -0.56
C ARG A 270 16.55 11.54 -0.30
N MET A 271 16.13 10.88 -1.37
CA MET A 271 15.39 9.61 -1.30
C MET A 271 16.22 8.47 -1.90
N ASP A 272 17.46 8.29 -1.41
CA ASP A 272 18.48 7.42 -2.04
C ASP A 272 18.02 5.95 -2.23
N HIS A 273 17.04 5.49 -1.46
CA HIS A 273 16.47 4.14 -1.50
C HIS A 273 15.17 4.01 -2.30
N LEU A 274 14.58 5.12 -2.77
CA LEU A 274 13.28 5.09 -3.43
C LEU A 274 13.39 4.40 -4.78
N GLN A 275 12.60 3.34 -4.95
CA GLN A 275 12.52 2.51 -6.15
C GLN A 275 11.28 2.85 -6.96
N THR A 276 10.17 3.22 -6.30
CA THR A 276 8.91 3.49 -6.97
C THR A 276 8.24 4.71 -6.37
N PHE A 277 7.88 5.66 -7.23
CA PHE A 277 6.96 6.73 -6.94
C PHE A 277 5.77 6.62 -7.89
N GLU A 278 4.58 6.38 -7.34
CA GLU A 278 3.36 6.23 -8.11
C GLU A 278 2.23 7.12 -7.57
N THR A 279 1.42 7.64 -8.48
CA THR A 279 0.09 8.15 -8.16
C THR A 279 -0.97 7.17 -8.68
N THR A 280 -2.23 7.34 -8.32
CA THR A 280 -3.34 6.59 -8.93
C THR A 280 -4.15 7.47 -9.86
N GLU A 281 -5.11 6.86 -10.56
CA GLU A 281 -6.14 7.58 -11.30
C GLU A 281 -6.77 8.66 -10.41
N TYR A 282 -7.09 9.82 -11.02
CA TYR A 282 -7.67 11.01 -10.37
C TYR A 282 -6.74 11.79 -9.41
N ALA A 283 -5.44 11.51 -9.43
CA ALA A 283 -4.50 12.29 -8.63
C ALA A 283 -4.44 13.77 -9.09
N LEU A 284 -4.53 14.67 -8.11
CA LEU A 284 -4.35 16.10 -8.25
C LEU A 284 -2.90 16.37 -8.62
N PHE A 285 -2.70 16.87 -9.84
CA PHE A 285 -1.38 17.10 -10.40
C PHE A 285 -0.51 18.04 -9.57
N SER A 286 -1.07 19.13 -9.04
CA SER A 286 -0.29 20.06 -8.21
C SER A 286 0.27 19.37 -6.95
N ALA A 287 -0.50 18.46 -6.34
CA ALA A 287 -0.06 17.69 -5.19
C ALA A 287 1.04 16.69 -5.55
N ALA A 288 0.84 15.92 -6.62
CA ALA A 288 1.85 15.00 -7.14
C ALA A 288 3.15 15.71 -7.52
N MET A 289 3.04 16.87 -8.19
CA MET A 289 4.19 17.68 -8.60
C MET A 289 4.89 18.37 -7.45
N ALA A 290 4.16 18.79 -6.40
CA ALA A 290 4.78 19.28 -5.18
C ALA A 290 5.65 18.19 -4.55
N VAL A 291 5.13 16.98 -4.35
CA VAL A 291 5.92 15.84 -3.84
C VAL A 291 7.16 15.59 -4.71
N PHE A 292 6.99 15.47 -6.02
CA PHE A 292 8.11 15.22 -6.94
C PHE A 292 9.18 16.34 -6.94
N THR A 293 8.75 17.60 -6.81
CA THR A 293 9.63 18.78 -6.83
C THR A 293 10.60 18.77 -5.65
N TYR A 294 10.13 18.41 -4.46
CA TYR A 294 10.93 18.51 -3.23
C TYR A 294 11.70 17.25 -2.89
N LEU A 295 11.27 16.09 -3.40
CA LEU A 295 12.01 14.83 -3.27
C LEU A 295 13.08 14.72 -4.36
N ALA A 296 14.32 14.39 -3.97
CA ALA A 296 15.40 14.03 -4.88
C ALA A 296 15.41 12.51 -5.09
N LEU A 297 14.76 12.07 -6.16
CA LEU A 297 14.62 10.65 -6.52
C LEU A 297 15.90 10.12 -7.19
N PRO A 298 16.28 8.85 -6.93
CA PRO A 298 17.36 8.19 -7.66
C PRO A 298 17.05 8.10 -9.17
N PRO A 299 18.04 8.19 -10.07
CA PRO A 299 17.82 8.08 -11.52
C PRO A 299 17.16 6.76 -11.97
N ARG A 300 17.26 5.72 -11.15
CA ARG A 300 16.70 4.38 -11.36
C ARG A 300 15.32 4.17 -10.75
N ALA A 301 14.73 5.19 -10.14
CA ALA A 301 13.39 5.10 -9.59
C ALA A 301 12.35 5.07 -10.72
N THR A 302 11.38 4.16 -10.62
CA THR A 302 10.21 4.13 -11.48
C THR A 302 9.26 5.25 -11.06
N ILE A 303 8.86 6.09 -12.01
CA ILE A 303 7.92 7.19 -11.80
C ILE A 303 6.66 6.92 -12.63
N VAL A 304 5.53 6.79 -11.95
CA VAL A 304 4.22 6.62 -12.57
C VAL A 304 3.31 7.77 -12.11
N MET A 305 2.95 8.66 -13.03
CA MET A 305 2.08 9.80 -12.72
C MET A 305 0.84 9.73 -13.59
N PHE A 306 -0.30 9.54 -12.96
CA PHE A 306 -1.60 9.74 -13.60
C PHE A 306 -2.01 11.19 -13.41
N VAL A 307 -2.48 11.79 -14.50
CA VAL A 307 -2.99 13.16 -14.52
C VAL A 307 -4.48 13.08 -14.82
N ASP A 308 -5.29 13.66 -13.95
CA ASP A 308 -6.73 13.73 -14.19
C ASP A 308 -7.04 14.73 -15.31
N ASN A 309 -7.72 14.28 -16.36
CA ASN A 309 -8.06 15.15 -17.49
C ASN A 309 -9.31 16.00 -17.23
N ASP A 310 -10.08 15.70 -16.18
CA ASP A 310 -11.38 16.35 -15.98
C ASP A 310 -11.25 17.80 -15.51
N ALA A 311 -11.93 18.67 -16.27
CA ALA A 311 -11.76 20.12 -16.42
C ALA A 311 -12.05 21.01 -15.19
N ASP A 312 -12.12 20.48 -13.98
CA ASP A 312 -12.31 21.30 -12.77
C ASP A 312 -11.03 22.08 -12.36
N TRP A 313 -9.98 21.99 -13.18
CA TRP A 313 -8.78 22.82 -13.21
C TRP A 313 -9.03 24.34 -13.37
N ILE A 314 -10.24 24.74 -13.78
CA ILE A 314 -10.54 26.13 -14.19
C ILE A 314 -10.56 27.11 -12.99
N GLY A 315 -10.63 26.62 -11.75
CA GLY A 315 -10.73 27.48 -10.56
C GLY A 315 -9.47 28.27 -10.18
N GLU A 316 -8.27 27.75 -10.44
CA GLU A 316 -7.00 28.36 -10.01
C GLU A 316 -5.88 28.17 -11.04
N HIS A 317 -6.03 28.78 -12.22
CA HIS A 317 -5.03 28.68 -13.29
C HIS A 317 -3.60 29.10 -12.87
N SER A 318 -3.44 30.03 -11.92
CA SER A 318 -2.12 30.54 -11.52
C SER A 318 -1.27 29.52 -10.74
N THR A 319 -1.88 28.72 -9.86
CA THR A 319 -1.15 27.68 -9.10
C THR A 319 -0.73 26.54 -10.03
N PHE A 320 -1.57 26.21 -11.00
CA PHE A 320 -1.26 25.23 -12.03
C PHE A 320 -0.06 25.62 -12.88
N GLU A 321 -0.04 26.83 -13.45
CA GLU A 321 1.07 27.29 -14.32
C GLU A 321 2.42 27.28 -13.59
N ASN A 322 2.42 27.64 -12.30
CA ASN A 322 3.63 27.58 -11.46
C ASN A 322 4.16 26.15 -11.37
N TYR A 323 3.29 25.16 -11.15
CA TYR A 323 3.71 23.76 -11.05
C TYR A 323 4.04 23.10 -12.38
N VAL A 324 3.40 23.52 -13.48
CA VAL A 324 3.82 23.09 -14.81
C VAL A 324 5.24 23.59 -15.08
N THR A 325 5.52 24.86 -14.78
CA THR A 325 6.84 25.46 -15.02
C THR A 325 7.92 24.84 -14.12
N LEU A 326 7.66 24.82 -12.81
CA LEU A 326 8.58 24.26 -11.81
C LEU A 326 8.78 22.77 -12.02
N GLY A 327 7.69 22.05 -12.26
CA GLY A 327 7.69 20.63 -12.55
C GLY A 327 8.49 20.28 -13.80
N ALA A 328 8.28 21.01 -14.90
CA ALA A 328 9.04 20.83 -16.15
C ALA A 328 10.53 21.13 -15.97
N GLN A 329 10.89 22.12 -15.13
CA GLN A 329 12.29 22.36 -14.78
C GLN A 329 12.88 21.17 -14.00
N VAL A 330 12.22 20.73 -12.93
CA VAL A 330 12.72 19.63 -12.09
C VAL A 330 12.79 18.31 -12.86
N MET A 331 11.83 18.01 -13.73
CA MET A 331 11.90 16.83 -14.61
C MET A 331 13.08 16.91 -15.55
N ARG A 332 13.34 18.06 -16.18
CA ARG A 332 14.51 18.26 -17.05
C ARG A 332 15.80 18.04 -16.27
N GLU A 333 15.91 18.62 -15.07
CA GLU A 333 17.09 18.45 -14.21
C GLU A 333 17.28 17.00 -13.76
N HIS A 334 16.21 16.32 -13.34
CA HIS A 334 16.25 14.91 -12.95
C HIS A 334 16.81 14.03 -14.06
N PHE A 335 16.36 14.27 -15.29
CA PHE A 335 16.69 13.43 -16.43
C PHE A 335 17.93 13.89 -17.19
N ALA A 336 18.47 15.08 -16.91
CA ALA A 336 19.58 15.69 -17.64
C ALA A 336 20.83 14.80 -17.73
N THR A 337 21.20 14.11 -16.65
CA THR A 337 22.42 13.28 -16.62
C THR A 337 22.30 12.08 -17.56
N ALA A 338 21.17 11.38 -17.55
CA ALA A 338 20.95 10.25 -18.45
C ALA A 338 20.83 10.72 -19.90
N ILE A 339 20.14 11.84 -20.16
CA ILE A 339 20.06 12.44 -21.49
C ILE A 339 21.47 12.76 -22.01
N ALA A 340 22.34 13.34 -21.17
CA ALA A 340 23.72 13.63 -21.53
C ALA A 340 24.57 12.36 -21.75
N ALA A 341 24.27 11.27 -21.05
CA ALA A 341 24.92 9.97 -21.22
C ALA A 341 24.41 9.17 -22.43
N GLY A 342 23.39 9.66 -23.13
CA GLY A 342 22.70 8.91 -24.18
C GLY A 342 21.92 7.72 -23.65
N GLU A 343 21.63 7.70 -22.34
CA GLU A 343 20.76 6.71 -21.72
C GLU A 343 19.30 7.07 -22.01
N HIS A 344 18.50 6.02 -22.18
CA HIS A 344 17.06 6.15 -22.36
C HIS A 344 16.36 5.67 -21.08
N TYR A 345 15.33 6.38 -20.66
CA TYR A 345 14.48 5.91 -19.57
C TYR A 345 13.52 4.86 -20.10
N ASP A 346 13.43 3.74 -19.40
CA ASP A 346 12.59 2.61 -19.80
C ASP A 346 11.12 3.01 -19.92
N CYS A 347 10.63 3.90 -19.04
CA CYS A 347 9.36 4.58 -19.23
C CYS A 347 9.18 5.81 -18.31
N LEU A 348 8.57 6.86 -18.86
CA LEU A 348 7.80 7.84 -18.12
C LEU A 348 6.36 7.65 -18.57
N HIS A 349 5.52 7.09 -17.70
CA HIS A 349 4.10 6.93 -18.00
C HIS A 349 3.34 8.14 -17.48
N ILE A 350 3.06 9.08 -18.38
CA ILE A 350 2.01 10.10 -18.20
C ILE A 350 0.81 9.54 -18.94
N ASN A 351 -0.02 8.78 -18.24
CA ASN A 351 -1.20 8.20 -18.83
C ASN A 351 -2.32 9.24 -18.79
N GLU A 352 -2.65 9.79 -19.96
CA GLU A 352 -3.94 10.43 -20.17
C GLU A 352 -5.01 9.34 -20.21
N LYS A 353 -6.03 9.43 -19.36
CA LYS A 353 -7.15 8.49 -19.41
C LYS A 353 -7.83 8.64 -20.78
N PRO A 354 -7.89 7.59 -21.62
CA PRO A 354 -8.67 7.67 -22.84
C PRO A 354 -10.14 7.83 -22.44
N ALA A 355 -10.79 8.88 -22.91
CA ALA A 355 -12.13 9.32 -22.50
C ALA A 355 -13.25 8.27 -22.62
N HIS A 356 -12.99 7.07 -23.18
CA HIS A 356 -14.01 6.07 -23.51
C HIS A 356 -13.59 4.59 -23.32
N ALA A 357 -12.55 4.27 -22.54
CA ALA A 357 -12.26 2.85 -22.25
C ALA A 357 -13.21 2.33 -21.16
N THR A 358 -14.23 1.59 -21.56
CA THR A 358 -15.13 0.85 -20.67
C THR A 358 -14.35 -0.17 -19.82
N GLU A 359 -14.77 -0.29 -18.56
CA GLU A 359 -14.23 -1.17 -17.52
C GLU A 359 -14.12 -2.63 -18.00
N SER A 360 -13.00 -3.00 -18.59
CA SER A 360 -12.52 -4.38 -18.57
C SER A 360 -11.00 -4.36 -18.43
N GLY A 361 -10.56 -4.54 -17.19
CA GLY A 361 -9.19 -4.38 -16.77
C GLY A 361 -8.22 -5.34 -17.46
N ARG A 362 -7.20 -4.75 -18.09
CA ARG A 362 -5.85 -5.31 -18.12
C ARG A 362 -4.87 -4.20 -17.78
N ARG A 363 -4.44 -4.15 -16.51
CA ARG A 363 -3.18 -3.50 -16.14
C ARG A 363 -2.06 -4.30 -16.79
N VAL A 364 -1.41 -3.73 -17.79
CA VAL A 364 -0.16 -4.26 -18.33
C VAL A 364 0.97 -3.56 -17.58
N GLY A 365 1.37 -4.12 -16.44
CA GLY A 365 2.60 -3.73 -15.78
C GLY A 365 3.76 -4.51 -16.39
N PHE A 366 4.74 -3.83 -16.95
CA PHE A 366 6.01 -4.44 -17.32
C PHE A 366 7.08 -4.11 -16.27
N SER A 367 7.88 -5.14 -15.94
CA SER A 367 9.01 -5.12 -15.02
C SER A 367 10.29 -5.36 -15.83
N PRO A 368 11.46 -4.82 -15.44
CA PRO A 368 12.68 -4.93 -16.24
C PRO A 368 13.17 -6.38 -16.37
N SER A 369 13.40 -6.82 -17.61
CA SER A 369 14.39 -7.85 -17.91
C SER A 369 15.61 -7.18 -18.53
N VAL A 370 16.74 -7.21 -17.82
CA VAL A 370 18.04 -6.81 -18.39
C VAL A 370 18.44 -7.86 -19.42
N THR A 371 18.13 -7.63 -20.70
CA THR A 371 18.86 -8.29 -21.78
C THR A 371 20.01 -7.38 -22.20
N PRO A 372 21.27 -7.76 -22.01
CA PRO A 372 22.39 -6.97 -22.48
C PRO A 372 22.31 -6.86 -24.01
N TYR A 373 22.19 -5.63 -24.51
CA TYR A 373 22.18 -5.36 -25.93
C TYR A 373 23.49 -5.87 -26.55
N SER A 374 23.34 -6.63 -27.62
CA SER A 374 24.41 -7.24 -28.39
C SER A 374 25.30 -6.17 -29.03
N ARG A 375 26.62 -6.43 -29.06
CA ARG A 375 27.66 -5.58 -29.65
C ARG A 375 27.28 -4.97 -31.02
N PRO A 376 27.77 -3.75 -31.34
CA PRO A 376 27.70 -3.23 -32.70
C PRO A 376 28.53 -4.10 -33.65
N LYS A 377 27.97 -4.41 -34.82
CA LYS A 377 28.70 -5.05 -35.92
C LYS A 377 29.87 -4.16 -36.35
N SER A 378 31.06 -4.74 -36.41
CA SER A 378 32.29 -4.15 -36.93
C SER A 378 32.10 -3.67 -38.39
N PRO A 379 32.83 -2.63 -38.83
CA PRO A 379 32.68 -2.06 -40.16
C PRO A 379 33.21 -3.01 -41.24
N ALA A 380 32.44 -3.14 -42.32
CA ALA A 380 32.86 -3.86 -43.51
C ALA A 380 34.08 -3.17 -44.16
N SER A 381 35.10 -3.96 -44.48
CA SER A 381 36.23 -3.58 -45.33
C SER A 381 35.84 -3.63 -46.82
N PRO A 382 36.61 -2.99 -47.72
CA PRO A 382 36.11 -2.46 -48.99
C PRO A 382 36.17 -3.49 -50.12
N ASN A 383 35.18 -3.44 -51.01
CA ASN A 383 35.23 -4.14 -52.29
C ASN A 383 35.98 -3.29 -53.32
N ILE A 384 37.13 -3.81 -53.75
CA ILE A 384 37.80 -3.47 -55.01
C ILE A 384 37.53 -4.62 -55.97
N SER A 385 36.90 -4.35 -57.10
CA SER A 385 37.15 -5.08 -58.35
C SER A 385 36.68 -4.25 -59.53
N ALA A 386 37.64 -3.87 -60.37
CA ALA A 386 37.47 -3.27 -61.67
C ALA A 386 37.19 -4.35 -62.73
N GLY A 387 36.57 -3.94 -63.84
CA GLY A 387 37.05 -4.33 -65.16
C GLY A 387 36.02 -4.86 -66.15
N VAL A 388 35.90 -4.10 -67.25
CA VAL A 388 35.70 -4.51 -68.66
C VAL A 388 34.27 -5.01 -68.97
N GLU A 389 33.49 -4.40 -69.86
CA GLU A 389 33.77 -3.88 -71.21
C GLU A 389 32.84 -2.69 -71.55
#